data_AF-A0A1M6G780-F1
#
_entry.id   AF-A0A1M6G780-F1
#
_cell.length_a   1.000
_cell.length_b   1.000
_cell.length_c   1.000
_cell.angle_alpha   90.00
_cell.angle_beta   90.00
_cell.angle_gamma   90.00
#
_symmetry.space_group_name_H-M   'P 1'
#
loop_
_entity.id
_entity.type
_entity.pdbx_description
1 polymer ?
#
loop_
_entity_poly.entity_id
_entity_poly.type
_entity_poly.pdbx_seq_one_letter_code
_entity_poly.pdbx_strand_id
1 'polypeptide(L)'
;MRTTVKDYFISKLSFLGIEMSESDLSMRLLPWEINEDEAINAETAKEADKKFLEIILTLLVRPDISEDDYSVKYDRDAIVRWYNAECIRLGVKNPLMQGALQVKDMSFLA
;
A
#
# COMPACT_ATOMS: atom_id res chain seq x y z
N MET A 1 6.60 23.81 11.10
CA MET A 1 7.28 22.75 10.33
C MET A 1 6.30 22.31 9.25
N ARG A 2 6.68 22.35 7.98
CA ARG A 2 5.82 21.96 6.84
C ARG A 2 6.10 20.49 6.57
N THR A 3 5.09 19.63 6.63
CA THR A 3 5.21 18.20 6.31
C THR A 3 5.22 18.05 4.79
N THR A 4 6.23 17.37 4.26
CA THR A 4 6.33 17.09 2.83
C THR A 4 5.54 15.82 2.47
N VAL A 5 5.33 15.57 1.17
CA VAL A 5 4.76 14.30 0.71
C VAL A 5 5.65 13.12 1.12
N LYS A 6 6.97 13.28 1.01
CA LYS A 6 7.94 12.29 1.48
C LYS A 6 7.76 11.97 2.96
N ASP A 7 7.74 12.99 3.82
CA ASP A 7 7.56 12.83 5.26
C ASP A 7 6.24 12.11 5.58
N TYR A 8 5.18 12.44 4.83
CA TYR A 8 3.87 11.82 5.01
C TYR A 8 3.88 10.33 4.70
N PHE A 9 4.52 9.92 3.60
CA PHE A 9 4.57 8.53 3.17
C PHE A 9 5.47 7.70 4.08
N ILE A 10 6.63 8.25 4.49
CA ILE A 10 7.51 7.62 5.47
C ILE A 10 6.76 7.39 6.78
N SER A 11 6.07 8.42 7.29
CA SER A 11 5.29 8.31 8.52
C SER A 11 4.23 7.21 8.45
N LYS A 12 3.52 7.10 7.32
CA LYS A 12 2.53 6.04 7.10
C LYS A 12 3.15 4.64 6.99
N LEU A 13 4.29 4.49 6.32
CA LEU A 13 5.02 3.21 6.26
C LEU A 13 5.47 2.78 7.65
N SER A 14 6.04 3.70 8.44
CA SER A 14 6.43 3.43 9.83
C SER A 14 5.24 3.03 10.70
N PHE A 15 4.08 3.66 10.53
CA PHE A 15 2.85 3.27 11.24
C PHE A 15 2.42 1.82 10.92
N LEU A 16 2.68 1.35 9.71
CA LEU A 16 2.40 -0.03 9.28
C LEU A 16 3.54 -1.01 9.62
N GLY A 17 4.61 -0.56 10.27
CA GLY A 17 5.79 -1.38 10.57
C GLY A 17 6.60 -1.74 9.32
N ILE A 18 6.47 -0.97 8.23
CA ILE A 18 7.20 -1.17 6.99
C ILE A 18 8.42 -0.25 6.99
N GLU A 19 9.60 -0.85 6.95
CA GLU A 19 10.85 -0.13 6.72
C GLU A 19 11.09 0.00 5.21
N MET A 20 11.31 1.23 4.74
CA MET A 20 11.61 1.53 3.34
C MET A 20 12.64 2.65 3.30
N SER A 21 13.68 2.51 2.47
CA SER A 21 14.65 3.58 2.28
C SER A 21 14.01 4.77 1.55
N GLU A 22 14.53 5.98 1.78
CA GLU A 22 14.07 7.17 1.03
C GLU A 22 14.20 6.96 -0.47
N SER A 23 15.31 6.37 -0.94
CA SER A 23 15.53 6.05 -2.36
C SER A 23 14.49 5.09 -2.93
N ASP A 24 14.09 4.07 -2.17
CA ASP A 24 13.05 3.13 -2.61
C ASP A 24 11.69 3.79 -2.69
N LEU A 25 11.40 4.68 -1.74
CA LEU A 25 10.18 5.46 -1.75
C LEU A 25 10.15 6.39 -2.98
N SER A 26 11.21 7.15 -3.22
CA SER A 26 11.33 8.02 -4.39
C SER A 26 11.12 7.25 -5.69
N MET A 27 11.76 6.08 -5.85
CA MET A 27 11.57 5.21 -7.03
C MET A 27 10.11 4.78 -7.23
N ARG A 28 9.36 4.57 -6.15
CA ARG A 28 7.93 4.21 -6.21
C ARG A 28 7.02 5.41 -6.47
N LEU A 29 7.46 6.62 -6.14
CA LEU A 29 6.72 7.86 -6.42
C LEU A 29 6.92 8.37 -7.86
N LEU A 30 8.03 8.00 -8.51
CA LEU A 30 8.35 8.40 -9.89
C LEU A 30 7.19 8.23 -10.89
N PRO A 31 6.44 7.10 -10.94
CA PRO A 31 5.38 6.89 -11.93
C PRO A 31 4.19 7.84 -11.77
N TRP A 32 4.10 8.56 -10.65
CA TRP A 32 2.99 9.44 -10.35
C TRP A 32 3.32 10.92 -10.53
N GLU A 33 4.54 11.24 -10.95
CA GLU A 33 5.02 12.63 -11.14
C GLU A 33 4.79 13.51 -9.90
N ILE A 34 4.79 12.90 -8.71
CA ILE A 34 4.57 13.59 -7.45
C ILE A 34 5.88 14.26 -7.03
N ASN A 35 5.82 15.54 -6.71
CA ASN A 35 6.92 16.24 -6.09
C ASN A 35 7.00 15.88 -4.61
N GLU A 36 8.02 15.11 -4.24
CA GLU A 36 8.24 14.57 -2.90
C GLU A 36 8.42 15.68 -1.84
N ASP A 37 8.96 16.83 -2.25
CA ASP A 37 9.23 18.00 -1.40
C ASP A 37 8.03 18.96 -1.30
N GLU A 38 6.92 18.68 -1.99
CA GLU A 38 5.71 19.50 -1.91
C GLU A 38 5.09 19.41 -0.51
N ALA A 39 4.38 20.48 -0.08
CA ALA A 39 3.61 20.36 1.17
C ALA A 39 2.48 19.39 0.94
N ILE A 40 2.28 18.53 1.92
CA ILE A 40 0.96 17.97 2.12
C ILE A 40 0.09 18.94 2.91
N ASN A 41 -1.16 19.08 2.51
CA ASN A 41 -2.20 19.80 3.23
C ASN A 41 -3.47 18.95 3.26
N ALA A 42 -4.53 19.41 3.93
CA ALA A 42 -5.76 18.63 4.09
C ALA A 42 -6.45 18.30 2.74
N GLU A 43 -6.28 19.14 1.72
CA GLU A 43 -6.86 18.97 0.40
C GLU A 43 -6.08 17.92 -0.41
N THR A 44 -4.75 17.98 -0.37
CA THR A 44 -3.86 17.05 -1.10
C THR A 44 -3.70 15.70 -0.39
N ALA A 45 -3.94 15.62 0.91
CA ALA A 45 -3.81 14.40 1.71
C ALA A 45 -4.69 13.25 1.21
N LYS A 46 -5.91 13.53 0.75
CA LYS A 46 -6.80 12.47 0.24
C LYS A 46 -6.28 11.82 -1.04
N GLU A 47 -5.66 12.60 -1.92
CA GLU A 47 -5.11 12.06 -3.16
C GLU A 47 -3.82 11.30 -2.88
N ALA A 48 -2.97 11.86 -2.02
CA ALA A 48 -1.81 11.17 -1.46
C ALA A 48 -2.18 9.82 -0.83
N ASP A 49 -3.30 9.72 -0.11
CA ASP A 49 -3.77 8.47 0.49
C ASP A 49 -4.13 7.40 -0.55
N LYS A 50 -4.77 7.79 -1.67
CA LYS A 50 -5.07 6.84 -2.76
C LYS A 50 -3.80 6.32 -3.41
N LYS A 51 -2.83 7.20 -3.65
CA LYS A 51 -1.51 6.82 -4.17
C LYS A 51 -0.79 5.90 -3.20
N PHE A 52 -0.84 6.21 -1.91
CA PHE A 52 -0.28 5.34 -0.89
C PHE A 52 -0.88 3.92 -0.92
N LEU A 53 -2.18 3.75 -1.20
CA LEU A 53 -2.77 2.43 -1.40
C LEU A 53 -2.11 1.65 -2.55
N GLU A 54 -1.75 2.29 -3.67
CA GLU A 54 -1.08 1.60 -4.78
C GLU A 54 0.33 1.09 -4.37
N ILE A 55 1.07 1.84 -3.54
CA ILE A 55 2.34 1.36 -2.96
C ILE A 55 2.09 0.12 -2.10
N ILE A 56 1.13 0.19 -1.17
CA ILE A 56 0.83 -0.93 -0.26
C ILE A 56 0.39 -2.16 -1.04
N LEU A 57 -0.45 -1.99 -2.07
CA LEU A 57 -0.86 -3.09 -2.94
C LEU A 57 0.34 -3.76 -3.61
N THR A 58 1.29 -2.97 -4.11
CA THR A 58 2.51 -3.49 -4.74
C THR A 58 3.38 -4.25 -3.75
N LEU A 59 3.42 -3.83 -2.47
CA LEU A 59 4.13 -4.55 -1.42
C LEU A 59 3.43 -5.88 -1.08
N LEU A 60 2.10 -5.88 -0.96
CA LEU A 60 1.31 -7.08 -0.65
C LEU A 60 1.34 -8.16 -1.75
N VAL A 61 1.58 -7.75 -3.01
CA VAL A 61 1.71 -8.65 -4.16
C VAL A 61 3.09 -9.32 -4.22
N ARG A 62 4.14 -8.73 -3.63
CA ARG A 62 5.44 -9.40 -3.58
C ARG A 62 5.33 -10.65 -2.70
N PRO A 63 5.81 -11.82 -3.16
CA PRO A 63 5.85 -13.01 -2.32
C PRO A 63 6.76 -12.74 -1.11
N ASP A 64 6.51 -13.45 0.00
CA ASP A 64 7.45 -13.51 1.12
C ASP A 64 8.77 -14.13 0.62
N ILE A 65 9.71 -13.28 0.21
CA ILE A 65 11.06 -13.72 -0.15
C ILE A 65 11.84 -13.83 1.14
N SER A 66 11.83 -15.02 1.75
CA SER A 66 12.78 -15.39 2.79
C SER A 66 14.09 -15.81 2.13
N GLU A 67 14.87 -14.85 1.63
CA GLU A 67 16.27 -15.10 1.25
C GLU A 67 17.18 -14.67 2.41
N ASP A 68 17.62 -15.70 3.16
CA ASP A 68 18.81 -15.88 4.03
C ASP A 68 19.42 -14.75 4.89
N ASP A 69 18.83 -13.55 4.97
CA ASP A 69 19.11 -12.55 6.04
C ASP A 69 18.12 -11.36 6.04
N TYR A 70 17.25 -11.23 5.03
CA TYR A 70 16.25 -10.16 4.93
C TYR A 70 14.84 -10.70 5.22
N SER A 71 14.49 -10.80 6.50
CA SER A 71 13.10 -11.05 6.92
C SER A 71 12.36 -9.72 6.97
N VAL A 72 11.53 -9.44 5.96
CA VAL A 72 10.61 -8.31 6.01
C VAL A 72 9.46 -8.67 6.96
N LYS A 73 9.62 -8.35 8.26
CA LYS A 73 8.73 -8.73 9.37
C LYS A 73 7.50 -7.82 9.52
N TYR A 74 6.78 -7.51 8.45
CA TYR A 74 5.49 -6.84 8.63
C TYR A 74 4.35 -7.86 8.76
N ASP A 75 3.37 -7.58 9.62
CA ASP A 75 2.16 -8.40 9.74
C ASP A 75 1.30 -8.17 8.49
N ARG A 76 1.44 -9.09 7.52
CA ARG A 76 0.73 -9.04 6.24
C ARG A 76 -0.78 -9.02 6.44
N ASP A 77 -1.31 -9.76 7.42
CA ASP A 77 -2.74 -9.78 7.69
C ASP A 77 -3.22 -8.46 8.29
N ALA A 78 -2.43 -7.83 9.15
CA ALA A 78 -2.72 -6.48 9.65
C ALA A 78 -2.72 -5.45 8.53
N ILE A 79 -1.76 -5.50 7.59
CA ILE A 79 -1.71 -4.59 6.45
C ILE A 79 -2.88 -4.83 5.49
N VAL A 80 -3.28 -6.08 5.24
CA VAL A 80 -4.48 -6.39 4.44
C VAL A 80 -5.74 -5.82 5.10
N ARG A 81 -5.90 -6.00 6.41
CA ARG A 81 -7.03 -5.42 7.15
C ARG A 81 -7.04 -3.89 7.07
N TRP A 82 -5.89 -3.27 7.29
CA TRP A 82 -5.73 -1.82 7.18
C TRP A 82 -6.07 -1.33 5.76
N TYR A 83 -5.54 -2.00 4.74
CA TYR A 83 -5.79 -1.67 3.33
C TYR A 83 -7.27 -1.73 2.99
N ASN A 84 -7.96 -2.79 3.43
CA ASN A 84 -9.40 -2.94 3.22
C ASN A 84 -10.19 -1.80 3.86
N ALA A 85 -9.86 -1.43 5.11
CA ALA A 85 -10.51 -0.33 5.81
C ALA A 85 -10.25 1.03 5.13
N GLU A 86 -9.03 1.24 4.64
CA GLU A 86 -8.64 2.47 3.98
C GLU A 86 -9.29 2.63 2.60
N CYS A 87 -9.46 1.54 1.84
CA CYS A 87 -10.27 1.54 0.63
C CYS A 87 -11.71 1.99 0.89
N ILE A 88 -12.33 1.49 1.97
CA ILE A 88 -13.70 1.88 2.37
C ILE A 88 -13.74 3.37 2.77
N ARG A 89 -12.79 3.82 3.60
CA ARG A 89 -12.71 5.21 4.06
C ARG A 89 -12.57 6.21 2.91
N LEU A 90 -11.80 5.84 1.88
CA LEU A 90 -11.55 6.67 0.70
C LEU A 90 -12.60 6.51 -0.40
N GLY A 91 -13.53 5.56 -0.26
CA GLY A 91 -14.54 5.26 -1.28
C GLY A 91 -13.97 4.69 -2.57
N VAL A 92 -12.82 4.00 -2.51
CA VAL A 92 -12.17 3.39 -3.66
C VAL A 92 -12.39 1.88 -3.70
N LYS A 93 -12.41 1.31 -4.90
CA LYS A 93 -12.59 -0.14 -5.09
C LYS A 93 -11.39 -0.89 -4.53
N ASN A 94 -11.64 -1.94 -3.76
CA ASN A 94 -10.60 -2.82 -3.24
C ASN A 94 -10.25 -3.93 -4.27
N PRO A 95 -9.03 -3.94 -4.84
CA PRO A 95 -8.60 -4.97 -5.79
C PRO A 95 -8.35 -6.35 -5.14
N LEU A 96 -7.97 -6.41 -3.86
CA LEU A 96 -7.69 -7.68 -3.16
C LEU A 96 -8.93 -8.56 -3.02
N MET A 97 -10.11 -7.94 -2.93
CA MET A 97 -11.39 -8.65 -2.80
C MET A 97 -11.95 -9.17 -4.13
N GLN A 98 -11.39 -8.76 -5.28
CA GLN A 98 -11.91 -9.18 -6.60
C GLN A 98 -11.53 -10.61 -6.98
N GLY A 99 -10.48 -11.18 -6.38
CA GLY A 99 -10.07 -12.58 -6.61
C GLY A 99 -10.84 -13.60 -5.77
N ALA A 100 -11.62 -13.17 -4.78
CA ALA A 100 -12.29 -14.07 -3.82
C ALA A 100 -13.60 -14.70 -4.37
N LEU A 101 -13.98 -14.41 -5.62
CA LEU A 101 -15.22 -14.89 -6.23
C LEU A 101 -14.93 -15.58 -7.57
N GLN A 102 -14.85 -16.92 -7.52
CA GLN A 102 -15.53 -17.89 -8.40
C GLN A 102 -14.77 -19.23 -8.45
N VAL A 103 -14.77 -19.99 -7.36
CA VAL A 103 -14.79 -21.46 -7.50
C VAL A 103 -16.27 -21.80 -7.70
N LYS A 104 -16.73 -21.78 -8.95
CA LYS A 104 -17.98 -22.47 -9.28
C LYS A 104 -17.69 -23.96 -9.09
N ASP A 105 -18.31 -24.53 -8.07
CA ASP A 105 -18.42 -25.96 -7.85
C ASP A 105 -18.70 -26.66 -9.19
N MET A 106 -17.71 -27.37 -9.75
CA MET A 106 -17.86 -28.19 -10.95
C MET A 106 -18.36 -29.60 -10.59
N SER A 107 -19.24 -29.69 -9.60
CA SER A 107 -19.86 -30.93 -9.14
C SER A 107 -20.98 -31.45 -10.07
N PHE A 108 -21.03 -31.00 -11.34
CA PHE A 108 -22.05 -31.36 -12.33
C PHE A 108 -21.57 -32.24 -13.50
N LEU A 109 -20.37 -32.83 -13.41
CA LEU A 109 -19.97 -33.90 -14.35
C LEU A 109 -19.95 -35.23 -13.60
N ALA A 110 -21.14 -35.76 -13.35
CA ALA A 110 -21.39 -37.14 -12.94
C ALA A 110 -22.28 -37.81 -13.98
#